data_AF-E9H1P3-F1
#
_entry.id   AF-E9H1P3-F1
#
_cell.length_a   1.000
_cell.length_b   1.000
_cell.length_c   1.000
_cell.angle_alpha   90.00
_cell.angle_beta   90.00
_cell.angle_gamma   90.00
#
_symmetry.space_group_name_H-M   'P 1'
#
loop_
_entity.id
_entity.type
_entity.pdbx_description
1 polymer ?
#
loop_
_entity_poly.entity_id
_entity_poly.type
_entity_poly.pdbx_seq_one_letter_code
_entity_poly.pdbx_strand_id
1 'polypeptide(L)'
;MIIYLNTHAGLEQIRKKADADETKRGPIAMIVGPTDVGKSTVCKLLLNYAMLARDNFPFQALLVQWQLNVRPADVEEGFSQVCPLIYHYGNKEPGMNVMLHNLLFTKLAQTVAERMEANRQSRRENAVSGVIINTCGWVKGQGYQMLIHAAKAFEVDLIIVLDQERLYNELVRDLPETVKVVFQPKSGGVVERSQLARVESRDQKIREYFYGSSFIHTHLKD
;
A
#
# COMPACT_ATOMS: atom_id res chain seq x y z
N MET A 1 -14.99 -8.35 -8.90
CA MET A 1 -13.90 -9.36 -8.75
C MET A 1 -12.97 -9.40 -9.96
N ILE A 2 -13.46 -9.57 -11.19
CA ILE A 2 -12.62 -9.65 -12.41
C ILE A 2 -11.69 -8.43 -12.60
N ILE A 3 -12.16 -7.22 -12.28
CA ILE A 3 -11.37 -5.98 -12.41
C ILE A 3 -10.05 -6.05 -11.62
N TYR A 4 -10.09 -6.57 -10.39
CA TYR A 4 -8.89 -6.68 -9.55
C TYR A 4 -7.93 -7.76 -10.07
N LEU A 5 -8.47 -8.87 -10.60
CA LEU A 5 -7.68 -9.92 -11.24
C LEU A 5 -6.98 -9.40 -12.50
N ASN A 6 -7.68 -8.64 -13.35
CA ASN A 6 -7.10 -8.03 -14.54
C ASN A 6 -6.00 -7.03 -14.17
N THR A 7 -6.20 -6.26 -13.09
CA THR A 7 -5.18 -5.34 -12.58
C THR A 7 -3.95 -6.08 -12.09
N HIS A 8 -4.13 -7.18 -11.36
CA HIS A 8 -3.05 -8.05 -10.94
C HIS A 8 -2.31 -8.67 -12.14
N ALA A 9 -3.04 -9.18 -13.14
CA ALA A 9 -2.46 -9.73 -14.36
C ALA A 9 -1.63 -8.68 -15.12
N GLY A 10 -2.10 -7.43 -15.18
CA GLY A 10 -1.34 -6.31 -15.75
C GLY A 10 -0.05 -6.03 -14.99
N LEU A 11 -0.09 -6.03 -13.65
CA LEU A 11 1.12 -5.90 -12.82
C LEU A 11 2.09 -7.07 -13.05
N GLU A 12 1.60 -8.30 -13.16
CA GLU A 12 2.43 -9.48 -13.40
C GLU A 12 3.11 -9.45 -14.77
N GLN A 13 2.44 -8.92 -15.80
CA GLN A 13 3.09 -8.69 -17.10
C GLN A 13 4.25 -7.70 -17.02
N ILE A 14 4.12 -6.65 -16.20
CA ILE A 14 5.22 -5.71 -15.97
C ILE A 14 6.38 -6.40 -15.25
N ARG A 15 6.08 -7.26 -14.26
CA ARG A 15 7.10 -8.06 -13.57
C ARG A 15 7.84 -8.99 -14.52
N LYS A 16 7.13 -9.76 -15.35
CA LYS A 16 7.76 -10.66 -16.33
C LYS A 16 8.69 -9.92 -17.30
N LYS A 17 8.32 -8.70 -17.70
CA LYS A 17 9.18 -7.85 -18.54
C LYS A 17 10.42 -7.35 -17.80
N ALA A 18 10.31 -7.13 -16.50
CA ALA A 18 11.44 -6.74 -15.66
C ALA A 18 12.31 -7.94 -15.24
N ASP A 19 11.75 -9.15 -15.14
CA ASP A 19 12.54 -10.38 -14.98
C ASP A 19 13.38 -10.67 -16.23
N ALA A 20 12.84 -10.38 -17.42
CA ALA A 20 13.53 -10.59 -18.69
C ALA A 20 14.62 -9.54 -18.99
N ASP A 21 14.60 -8.40 -18.29
CA ASP A 21 15.50 -7.28 -18.51
C ASP A 21 16.10 -6.85 -17.17
N GLU A 22 17.34 -7.28 -16.91
CA GLU A 22 18.08 -6.98 -15.67
C GLU A 22 18.23 -5.47 -15.41
N THR A 23 17.92 -4.60 -16.38
CA THR A 23 17.91 -3.13 -16.23
C THR A 23 16.63 -2.57 -15.60
N LYS A 24 15.53 -3.33 -15.55
CA LYS A 24 14.22 -2.87 -15.08
C LYS A 24 13.92 -3.33 -13.65
N ARG A 25 13.11 -2.53 -12.94
CA ARG A 25 12.61 -2.85 -11.59
C ARG A 25 11.16 -3.38 -11.63
N GLY A 26 10.75 -4.02 -10.53
CA GLY A 26 9.36 -4.41 -10.31
C GLY A 26 8.41 -3.19 -10.26
N PRO A 27 7.11 -3.39 -10.55
CA PRO A 27 6.14 -2.31 -10.65
C PRO A 27 5.82 -1.70 -9.27
N ILE A 28 5.72 -0.38 -9.22
CA ILE A 28 5.24 0.35 -8.05
C ILE A 28 3.82 0.84 -8.36
N ALA A 29 2.85 0.35 -7.58
CA ALA A 29 1.43 0.68 -7.73
C ALA A 29 0.92 1.47 -6.51
N MET A 30 0.15 2.53 -6.74
CA MET A 30 -0.44 3.36 -5.69
C MET A 30 -1.96 3.37 -5.78
N ILE A 31 -2.65 3.06 -4.68
CA ILE A 31 -4.11 3.06 -4.58
C ILE A 31 -4.55 4.37 -3.93
N VAL A 32 -5.36 5.15 -4.65
CA VAL A 32 -5.86 6.46 -4.22
C VAL A 32 -7.39 6.53 -4.28
N GLY A 33 -7.98 7.42 -3.49
CA GLY A 33 -9.43 7.60 -3.41
C GLY A 33 -9.88 8.10 -2.03
N PRO A 34 -11.14 8.56 -1.89
CA PRO A 34 -11.67 9.08 -0.63
C PRO A 34 -11.77 8.01 0.45
N THR A 35 -12.18 8.38 1.66
CA THR A 35 -12.46 7.42 2.73
C THR A 35 -13.57 6.44 2.33
N ASP A 36 -13.49 5.20 2.82
CA ASP A 36 -14.53 4.17 2.66
C ASP A 36 -14.88 3.77 1.22
N VAL A 37 -13.85 3.64 0.38
CA VAL A 37 -13.97 3.08 -1.00
C VAL A 37 -13.33 1.69 -1.14
N GLY A 38 -12.81 1.13 -0.04
CA GLY A 38 -12.20 -0.21 -0.03
C GLY A 38 -10.71 -0.26 -0.38
N LYS A 39 -9.98 0.86 -0.33
CA LYS A 39 -8.53 0.93 -0.66
C LYS A 39 -7.70 -0.17 0.03
N SER A 40 -7.80 -0.28 1.35
CA SER A 40 -7.05 -1.28 2.12
C SER A 40 -7.40 -2.71 1.71
N THR A 41 -8.67 -2.98 1.36
CA THR A 41 -9.12 -4.30 0.89
C THR A 41 -8.53 -4.64 -0.48
N VAL A 42 -8.54 -3.68 -1.42
CA VAL A 42 -7.92 -3.85 -2.74
C VAL A 42 -6.42 -4.09 -2.60
N CYS A 43 -5.73 -3.37 -1.71
CA CYS A 43 -4.31 -3.59 -1.45
C CYS A 43 -4.04 -5.01 -0.94
N LYS A 44 -4.81 -5.48 0.06
CA LYS A 44 -4.71 -6.85 0.57
C LYS A 44 -4.94 -7.90 -0.52
N LEU A 45 -5.94 -7.69 -1.38
CA LEU A 45 -6.28 -8.60 -2.45
C LEU A 45 -5.14 -8.70 -3.49
N LEU A 46 -4.60 -7.56 -3.94
CA LEU A 46 -3.52 -7.51 -4.92
C LEU A 46 -2.24 -8.16 -4.39
N LEU A 47 -1.94 -7.97 -3.10
CA LEU A 47 -0.80 -8.61 -2.43
C LEU A 47 -0.97 -10.13 -2.35
N ASN A 48 -2.14 -10.61 -1.90
CA ASN A 48 -2.44 -12.04 -1.84
C ASN A 48 -2.36 -12.70 -3.22
N TYR A 49 -2.91 -12.07 -4.26
CA TYR A 49 -2.78 -12.58 -5.64
C TYR A 49 -1.32 -12.66 -6.09
N ALA A 50 -0.50 -11.66 -5.73
CA ALA A 50 0.90 -11.64 -6.11
C ALA A 50 1.73 -12.75 -5.45
N MET A 51 1.35 -13.21 -4.27
CA MET A 51 2.00 -14.34 -3.59
C MET A 51 1.58 -15.68 -4.14
N LEU A 52 0.27 -15.84 -4.40
CA LEU A 52 -0.28 -17.07 -4.97
C LEU A 52 0.27 -17.34 -6.37
N ALA A 53 0.53 -16.27 -7.15
CA ALA A 53 1.10 -16.38 -8.49
C ALA A 53 2.58 -16.76 -8.50
N ARG A 54 3.28 -16.69 -7.36
CA ARG A 54 4.74 -16.84 -7.26
C ARG A 54 5.14 -17.72 -6.07
N ASP A 55 4.64 -18.95 -5.94
CA ASP A 55 5.12 -19.96 -4.99
C ASP A 55 5.63 -19.42 -3.62
N ASN A 56 4.82 -18.61 -2.91
CA ASN A 56 5.09 -18.11 -1.55
C ASN A 56 6.29 -17.14 -1.37
N PHE A 57 6.60 -16.26 -2.33
CA PHE A 57 7.69 -15.28 -2.15
C PHE A 57 7.26 -13.97 -1.45
N PRO A 58 8.13 -13.37 -0.59
CA PRO A 58 7.79 -12.17 0.16
C PRO A 58 7.59 -10.94 -0.74
N PHE A 59 6.37 -10.39 -0.73
CA PHE A 59 6.09 -9.09 -1.36
C PHE A 59 6.46 -7.94 -0.42
N GLN A 60 6.91 -6.80 -0.96
CA GLN A 60 7.06 -5.58 -0.16
C GLN A 60 5.81 -4.71 -0.34
N ALA A 61 4.93 -4.69 0.66
CA ALA A 61 3.79 -3.78 0.68
C ALA A 61 4.13 -2.55 1.51
N LEU A 62 3.71 -1.39 1.02
CA LEU A 62 3.75 -0.15 1.77
C LEU A 62 2.33 0.33 2.08
N LEU A 63 1.86 0.08 3.29
CA LEU A 63 0.72 0.81 3.81
C LEU A 63 1.25 2.14 4.37
N VAL A 64 0.53 3.27 4.27
CA VAL A 64 0.93 4.63 4.74
C VAL A 64 1.56 4.74 6.15
N GLN A 65 1.70 3.67 6.92
CA GLN A 65 2.43 3.65 8.18
C GLN A 65 3.34 2.42 8.40
N TRP A 66 3.42 1.48 7.44
CA TRP A 66 4.12 0.19 7.62
C TRP A 66 4.66 -0.33 6.29
N GLN A 67 5.96 -0.65 6.23
CA GLN A 67 6.44 -1.67 5.30
C GLN A 67 6.25 -3.04 5.93
N LEU A 68 5.68 -3.98 5.19
CA LEU A 68 5.57 -5.37 5.63
C LEU A 68 6.30 -6.25 4.62
N ASN A 69 7.12 -7.19 5.11
CA ASN A 69 7.51 -8.37 4.35
C ASN A 69 6.29 -9.29 4.37
N VAL A 70 5.58 -9.33 3.25
CA VAL A 70 4.26 -9.91 3.23
C VAL A 70 4.39 -11.40 2.89
N ARG A 71 3.91 -12.28 3.77
CA ARG A 71 3.48 -13.67 3.46
C ARG A 71 1.97 -13.67 3.17
N PRO A 72 1.37 -14.71 2.56
CA PRO A 72 -0.09 -14.77 2.39
C PRO A 72 -0.79 -14.37 3.68
N ALA A 73 -1.74 -13.43 3.57
CA ALA A 73 -2.42 -12.94 4.77
C ALA A 73 -3.17 -14.11 5.40
N ASP A 74 -2.92 -14.33 6.68
CA ASP A 74 -3.81 -15.14 7.50
C ASP A 74 -5.23 -14.54 7.44
N VAL A 75 -6.24 -15.40 7.44
CA VAL A 75 -7.63 -14.99 7.27
C VAL A 75 -8.07 -14.11 8.45
N GLU A 76 -7.59 -14.40 9.65
CA GLU A 76 -7.94 -13.71 10.89
C GLU A 76 -6.90 -12.64 11.24
N GLU A 77 -5.61 -12.98 11.19
CA GLU A 77 -4.53 -12.10 11.65
C GLU A 77 -4.02 -11.15 10.56
N GLY A 78 -4.26 -11.47 9.29
CA GLY A 78 -3.77 -10.72 8.15
C GLY A 78 -2.27 -10.96 7.89
N PHE A 79 -1.56 -9.91 7.49
CA PHE A 79 -0.17 -10.04 7.07
C PHE A 79 0.78 -10.10 8.25
N SER A 80 1.75 -11.01 8.16
CA SER A 80 2.83 -11.14 9.14
C SER A 80 3.62 -9.84 9.30
N GLN A 81 3.84 -9.41 10.55
CA GLN A 81 4.56 -8.18 10.90
C GLN A 81 6.05 -8.41 11.20
N VAL A 82 6.72 -9.28 10.44
CA VAL A 82 8.14 -9.59 10.68
C VAL A 82 9.02 -8.46 10.12
N CYS A 83 9.74 -7.78 11.02
CA CYS A 83 10.72 -6.72 10.73
C CYS A 83 10.17 -5.59 9.81
N PRO A 84 9.14 -4.85 10.25
CA PRO A 84 8.60 -3.74 9.48
C PRO A 84 9.54 -2.52 9.52
N LEU A 85 9.60 -1.77 8.42
CA LEU A 85 10.16 -0.40 8.44
C LEU A 85 9.04 0.56 8.83
N ILE A 86 9.27 1.34 9.90
CA ILE A 86 8.28 2.23 10.50
C ILE A 86 8.88 3.62 10.66
N TYR A 87 8.10 4.64 10.29
CA TYR A 87 8.37 6.02 10.64
C TYR A 87 7.22 6.58 11.46
N HIS A 88 7.53 7.23 12.58
CA HIS A 88 6.52 7.78 13.47
C HIS A 88 6.17 9.23 13.08
N TYR A 89 4.90 9.46 12.73
CA TYR A 89 4.39 10.80 12.38
C TYR A 89 3.81 11.57 13.58
N GLY A 90 3.31 10.87 14.60
CA GLY A 90 2.78 11.46 15.83
C GLY A 90 1.37 12.04 15.77
N ASN A 91 0.77 12.20 14.58
CA ASN A 91 -0.57 12.77 14.43
C ASN A 91 -1.52 11.82 13.67
N LYS A 92 -2.82 11.94 13.96
CA LYS A 92 -3.88 11.20 13.25
C LYS A 92 -4.06 11.69 11.82
N GLU A 93 -3.95 12.99 11.62
CA GLU A 93 -4.30 13.65 10.35
C GLU A 93 -3.04 14.24 9.70
N PRO A 94 -2.80 13.94 8.42
CA PRO A 94 -1.63 14.41 7.69
C PRO A 94 -1.57 15.95 7.55
N GLY A 95 -2.71 16.62 7.71
CA GLY A 95 -2.81 18.09 7.65
C GLY A 95 -2.19 18.81 8.84
N MET A 96 -1.93 18.13 9.97
CA MET A 96 -1.39 18.78 11.18
C MET A 96 0.04 19.23 10.99
N ASN A 97 0.82 18.48 10.21
CA ASN A 97 2.15 18.87 9.79
C ASN A 97 2.46 18.25 8.43
N VAL A 98 2.06 18.95 7.37
CA VAL A 98 2.25 18.51 5.98
C VAL A 98 3.74 18.40 5.62
N MET A 99 4.56 19.31 6.14
CA MET A 99 6.01 19.30 5.90
C MET A 99 6.65 18.01 6.45
N LEU A 100 6.33 17.66 7.70
CA LEU A 100 6.81 16.43 8.31
C LEU A 100 6.30 15.20 7.54
N HIS A 101 5.02 15.18 7.16
CA HIS A 101 4.46 14.07 6.40
C HIS A 101 5.22 13.87 5.07
N ASN A 102 5.44 14.93 4.31
CA ASN A 102 6.17 14.87 3.04
C ASN A 102 7.63 14.43 3.24
N LEU A 103 8.29 14.91 4.29
CA LEU A 103 9.64 14.48 4.66
C LEU A 103 9.69 12.97 4.94
N LEU A 104 8.76 12.46 5.76
CA LEU A 104 8.69 11.03 6.08
C LEU A 104 8.42 10.19 4.84
N PHE A 105 7.51 10.63 3.96
CA PHE A 105 7.23 9.95 2.69
C PHE A 105 8.46 9.90 1.77
N THR A 106 9.20 11.00 1.65
CA THR A 106 10.44 11.04 0.87
C THR A 106 11.49 10.11 1.47
N LYS A 107 11.67 10.10 2.80
CA LYS A 107 12.62 9.20 3.47
C LYS A 107 12.25 7.74 3.29
N LEU A 108 10.97 7.43 3.42
CA LEU A 108 10.43 6.10 3.19
C LEU A 108 10.66 5.64 1.74
N ALA A 109 10.42 6.52 0.76
CA ALA A 109 10.68 6.22 -0.65
C ALA A 109 12.16 5.96 -0.94
N GLN A 110 13.06 6.77 -0.36
CA GLN A 110 14.51 6.56 -0.45
C GLN A 110 14.91 5.18 0.08
N THR A 111 14.46 4.83 1.28
CA THR A 111 14.80 3.53 1.88
C THR A 111 14.16 2.35 1.13
N VAL A 112 12.96 2.50 0.54
CA VAL A 112 12.39 1.50 -0.37
C VAL A 112 13.28 1.33 -1.59
N ALA A 113 13.68 2.41 -2.24
CA ALA A 113 14.51 2.38 -3.44
C ALA A 113 15.86 1.70 -3.16
N GLU A 114 16.53 2.07 -2.07
CA GLU A 114 17.77 1.43 -1.61
C GLU A 114 17.59 -0.07 -1.38
N ARG A 115 16.48 -0.47 -0.73
CA ARG A 115 16.16 -1.88 -0.49
C ARG A 115 15.90 -2.65 -1.78
N MET A 116 15.17 -2.04 -2.72
CA MET A 116 14.87 -2.63 -4.04
C MET A 116 16.16 -2.83 -4.84
N GLU A 117 17.04 -1.84 -4.84
CA GLU A 117 18.33 -1.90 -5.54
C GLU A 117 19.25 -2.96 -4.92
N ALA A 118 19.35 -3.02 -3.59
CA ALA A 118 20.14 -4.05 -2.89
C ALA A 118 19.62 -5.47 -3.17
N ASN A 119 18.29 -5.65 -3.21
CA ASN A 119 17.68 -6.94 -3.55
C ASN A 119 17.98 -7.35 -4.99
N ARG A 120 17.98 -6.38 -5.91
CA ARG A 120 18.29 -6.58 -7.32
C ARG A 120 19.76 -6.97 -7.54
N GLN A 121 20.70 -6.24 -6.94
CA GLN A 121 22.14 -6.57 -7.01
C GLN A 121 22.43 -7.95 -6.43
N SER A 122 21.74 -8.31 -5.35
CA SER A 122 21.90 -9.62 -4.71
C SER A 122 21.23 -10.76 -5.49
N ARG A 123 20.63 -10.50 -6.66
CA ARG A 123 19.79 -11.43 -7.45
C ARG A 123 18.84 -12.24 -6.58
N ARG A 124 18.29 -11.62 -5.54
CA ARG A 124 17.32 -12.27 -4.67
C ARG A 124 16.04 -12.48 -5.46
N GLU A 125 15.32 -13.53 -5.12
CA GLU A 125 14.05 -13.93 -5.74
C GLU A 125 12.98 -12.80 -5.67
N ASN A 126 13.14 -11.83 -4.77
CA ASN A 126 12.27 -10.65 -4.60
C ASN A 126 12.68 -9.42 -5.43
N ALA A 127 13.72 -9.48 -6.25
CA ALA A 127 14.25 -8.32 -7.01
C ALA A 127 13.18 -7.61 -7.85
N VAL A 128 12.15 -8.34 -8.28
CA VAL A 128 11.14 -7.87 -9.25
C VAL A 128 9.72 -7.88 -8.66
N SER A 129 9.59 -8.09 -7.35
CA SER A 129 8.31 -8.11 -6.65
C SER A 129 7.54 -6.79 -6.83
N GLY A 130 8.22 -5.65 -6.67
CA GLY A 130 7.60 -4.33 -6.75
C GLY A 130 6.94 -3.92 -5.44
N VAL A 131 6.13 -2.86 -5.47
CA VAL A 131 5.58 -2.21 -4.27
C VAL A 131 4.12 -1.84 -4.47
N ILE A 132 3.30 -2.05 -3.44
CA ILE A 132 1.89 -1.61 -3.41
C ILE A 132 1.72 -0.58 -2.30
N ILE A 133 1.27 0.62 -2.66
CA ILE A 133 1.14 1.79 -1.79
C ILE A 133 -0.35 2.06 -1.50
N ASN A 134 -0.78 1.98 -0.24
CA ASN A 134 -2.14 2.34 0.16
C ASN A 134 -2.18 3.76 0.74
N THR A 135 -2.90 4.72 0.16
CA THR A 135 -2.91 6.12 0.62
C THR A 135 -3.99 6.46 1.66
N CYS A 136 -3.87 7.62 2.31
CA CYS A 136 -4.96 8.18 3.13
C CYS A 136 -6.14 8.67 2.25
N GLY A 137 -7.28 8.98 2.89
CA GLY A 137 -8.50 9.41 2.19
C GLY A 137 -8.60 10.91 1.87
N TRP A 138 -7.55 11.69 2.11
CA TRP A 138 -7.57 13.13 1.86
C TRP A 138 -7.15 13.45 0.43
N VAL A 139 -8.13 13.64 -0.44
CA VAL A 139 -7.92 13.74 -1.91
C VAL A 139 -8.10 15.14 -2.49
N LYS A 140 -8.33 16.16 -1.66
CA LYS A 140 -8.61 17.54 -2.09
C LYS A 140 -7.57 18.51 -1.55
N GLY A 141 -7.33 19.61 -2.25
CA GLY A 141 -6.45 20.70 -1.80
C GLY A 141 -5.03 20.22 -1.51
N GLN A 142 -4.53 20.48 -0.30
CA GLN A 142 -3.21 20.00 0.13
C GLN A 142 -3.10 18.47 0.07
N GLY A 143 -4.16 17.73 0.38
CA GLY A 143 -4.15 16.27 0.26
C GLY A 143 -3.86 15.79 -1.17
N TYR A 144 -4.39 16.48 -2.18
CA TYR A 144 -4.06 16.19 -3.58
C TYR A 144 -2.58 16.44 -3.89
N GLN A 145 -2.02 17.55 -3.42
CA GLN A 145 -0.59 17.86 -3.58
C GLN A 145 0.30 16.80 -2.91
N MET A 146 -0.13 16.24 -1.78
CA MET A 146 0.57 15.15 -1.10
C MET A 146 0.53 13.84 -1.89
N LEU A 147 -0.57 13.55 -2.60
CA LEU A 147 -0.65 12.39 -3.51
C LEU A 147 0.31 12.55 -4.69
N ILE A 148 0.40 13.74 -5.28
CA ILE A 148 1.36 14.04 -6.35
C ILE A 148 2.79 13.92 -5.84
N HIS A 149 3.07 14.45 -4.65
CA HIS A 149 4.39 14.32 -4.00
C HIS A 149 4.76 12.85 -3.79
N ALA A 150 3.84 12.03 -3.28
CA ALA A 150 4.06 10.61 -3.09
C ALA A 150 4.29 9.88 -4.43
N ALA A 151 3.48 10.18 -5.46
CA ALA A 151 3.64 9.58 -6.79
C ALA A 151 5.04 9.85 -7.38
N LYS A 152 5.55 11.08 -7.21
CA LYS A 152 6.89 11.47 -7.65
C LYS A 152 7.99 10.85 -6.81
N ALA A 153 7.87 10.90 -5.48
CA ALA A 153 8.89 10.38 -4.57
C ALA A 153 9.10 8.86 -4.74
N PHE A 154 8.03 8.12 -4.97
CA PHE A 154 8.07 6.67 -5.19
C PHE A 154 8.24 6.27 -6.67
N GLU A 155 8.28 7.23 -7.59
CA GLU A 155 8.31 6.98 -9.04
C GLU A 155 7.27 5.93 -9.47
N VAL A 156 6.01 6.16 -9.11
CA VAL A 156 4.93 5.18 -9.28
C VAL A 156 4.66 4.88 -10.76
N ASP A 157 4.52 3.60 -11.11
CA ASP A 157 4.23 3.14 -12.48
C ASP A 157 2.71 3.08 -12.76
N LEU A 158 1.91 2.75 -11.75
CA LEU A 158 0.46 2.57 -11.84
C LEU A 158 -0.27 3.25 -10.67
N ILE A 159 -1.26 4.09 -10.96
CA ILE A 159 -2.18 4.65 -9.97
C ILE A 159 -3.59 4.09 -10.18
N ILE A 160 -4.15 3.52 -9.13
CA ILE A 160 -5.51 2.98 -9.12
C ILE A 160 -6.40 3.94 -8.34
N VAL A 161 -7.31 4.63 -9.03
CA VAL A 161 -8.27 5.57 -8.46
C VAL A 161 -9.57 4.85 -8.16
N LEU A 162 -9.97 4.82 -6.89
CA LEU A 162 -11.22 4.19 -6.45
C LEU A 162 -12.33 5.22 -6.28
N ASP A 163 -13.43 5.02 -7.01
CA ASP A 163 -14.74 5.69 -6.81
C ASP A 163 -14.71 7.23 -6.82
N GLN A 164 -13.77 7.84 -7.55
CA GLN A 164 -13.64 9.30 -7.63
C GLN A 164 -13.15 9.76 -9.02
N GLU A 165 -14.08 9.98 -9.94
CA GLU A 165 -13.77 10.38 -11.34
C GLU A 165 -13.06 11.73 -11.45
N ARG A 166 -13.44 12.70 -10.62
CA ARG A 166 -12.76 14.01 -10.59
C ARG A 166 -11.27 13.86 -10.27
N LEU A 167 -10.93 13.02 -9.30
CA LEU A 167 -9.55 12.75 -8.92
C LEU A 167 -8.80 12.04 -10.07
N TYR A 168 -9.47 11.12 -10.76
CA TYR A 168 -8.91 10.47 -11.95
C TYR A 168 -8.54 11.48 -13.03
N ASN A 169 -9.46 12.38 -13.39
CA ASN A 169 -9.22 13.40 -14.42
C ASN A 169 -8.11 14.38 -14.00
N GLU A 170 -8.07 14.80 -12.74
CA GLU A 170 -7.01 15.67 -12.20
C GLU A 170 -5.64 14.96 -12.26
N LEU A 171 -5.56 13.67 -11.91
CA LEU A 171 -4.31 12.89 -11.97
C LEU A 171 -3.83 12.65 -13.40
N VAL A 172 -4.73 12.34 -14.33
CA VAL A 172 -4.39 12.16 -15.76
C VAL A 172 -3.84 13.44 -16.36
N ARG A 173 -4.36 14.61 -15.95
CA ARG A 173 -3.90 15.90 -16.45
C ARG A 173 -2.53 16.30 -15.88
N ASP A 174 -2.31 16.05 -14.59
CA ASP A 174 -1.16 16.64 -13.86
C ASP A 174 0.04 15.68 -13.72
N LEU A 175 -0.12 14.39 -14.06
CA LEU A 175 0.97 13.40 -14.09
C LEU A 175 1.47 13.12 -15.51
N PRO A 176 2.76 12.74 -15.67
CA PRO A 176 3.31 12.41 -16.98
C PRO A 176 2.70 11.11 -17.53
N GLU A 177 2.69 10.98 -18.86
CA GLU A 177 2.14 9.80 -19.57
C GLU A 177 2.84 8.48 -19.21
N THR A 178 4.03 8.55 -18.62
CA THR A 178 4.74 7.38 -18.11
C THR A 178 4.00 6.69 -16.95
N VAL A 179 3.19 7.43 -16.19
CA VAL A 179 2.39 6.91 -15.08
C VAL A 179 1.03 6.50 -15.58
N LYS A 180 0.70 5.21 -15.51
CA LYS A 180 -0.62 4.71 -15.90
C LYS A 180 -1.63 5.03 -14.81
N VAL A 181 -2.72 5.71 -15.15
CA VAL A 181 -3.83 5.97 -14.22
C VAL A 181 -5.04 5.12 -14.62
N VAL A 182 -5.58 4.34 -13.70
CA VAL A 182 -6.73 3.45 -13.91
C VAL A 182 -7.83 3.79 -12.92
N PHE A 183 -9.05 3.99 -13.43
CA PHE A 183 -10.24 4.16 -12.60
C PHE A 183 -10.89 2.80 -12.28
N GLN A 184 -11.33 2.62 -11.04
CA GLN A 184 -12.11 1.46 -10.63
C GLN A 184 -13.30 1.89 -9.74
N PRO A 185 -14.49 1.28 -9.93
CA PRO A 185 -15.63 1.55 -9.07
C PRO A 185 -15.41 0.96 -7.66
N LYS A 186 -16.07 1.54 -6.65
CA LYS A 186 -16.12 0.88 -5.32
C LYS A 186 -16.86 -0.45 -5.40
N SER A 187 -16.48 -1.37 -4.52
CA SER A 187 -17.27 -2.58 -4.30
C SER A 187 -18.55 -2.23 -3.53
N GLY A 188 -19.69 -2.81 -3.93
CA GLY A 188 -20.98 -2.59 -3.26
C GLY A 188 -21.03 -3.07 -1.80
N GLY A 189 -20.11 -3.94 -1.39
CA GLY A 189 -19.97 -4.38 0.01
C GLY A 189 -19.18 -3.43 0.91
N VAL A 190 -18.71 -2.29 0.39
CA VAL A 190 -18.00 -1.30 1.21
C VAL A 190 -19.01 -0.46 1.98
N VAL A 191 -18.83 -0.42 3.29
CA VAL A 191 -19.71 0.33 4.21
C VAL A 191 -18.97 1.56 4.73
N GLU A 192 -19.68 2.69 4.80
CA GLU A 192 -19.18 3.90 5.43
C GLU A 192 -18.97 3.70 6.94
N ARG A 193 -17.84 4.20 7.45
CA ARG A 193 -17.47 4.01 8.85
C ARG A 193 -17.69 5.28 9.65
N SER A 194 -18.41 5.15 10.76
CA SER A 194 -18.58 6.21 11.75
C SER A 194 -17.25 6.62 12.38
N GLN A 195 -17.20 7.82 12.95
CA GLN A 195 -16.01 8.30 13.65
C GLN A 195 -15.66 7.42 14.86
N LEU A 196 -16.67 6.96 15.61
CA LEU A 196 -16.51 6.04 16.74
C LEU A 196 -15.87 4.72 16.31
N ALA A 197 -16.40 4.09 15.26
CA ALA A 197 -15.84 2.84 14.73
C ALA A 197 -14.36 3.00 14.31
N ARG A 198 -13.96 4.20 13.83
CA ARG A 198 -12.55 4.48 13.50
C ARG A 198 -11.69 4.67 14.75
N VAL A 199 -12.23 5.20 15.85
CA VAL A 199 -11.53 5.33 17.13
C VAL A 199 -11.30 3.94 17.70
N GLU A 200 -12.37 3.16 17.85
CA GLU A 200 -12.32 1.79 18.38
C GLU A 200 -11.35 0.92 17.57
N SER A 201 -11.38 1.00 16.23
CA SER A 201 -10.47 0.26 15.37
C SER A 201 -8.99 0.67 15.56
N ARG A 202 -8.70 1.95 15.85
CA ARG A 202 -7.31 2.38 16.14
C ARG A 202 -6.86 1.85 17.50
N ASP A 203 -7.71 1.93 18.52
CA ASP A 203 -7.40 1.45 19.86
C ASP A 203 -7.19 -0.07 19.86
N GLN A 204 -8.01 -0.80 19.10
CA GLN A 204 -7.83 -2.23 18.87
C GLN A 204 -6.48 -2.54 18.22
N LYS A 205 -6.04 -1.76 17.22
CA LYS A 205 -4.74 -1.96 16.57
C LYS A 205 -3.55 -1.70 17.50
N ILE A 206 -3.68 -0.72 18.40
CA ILE A 206 -2.67 -0.49 19.46
C ILE A 206 -2.63 -1.70 20.39
N ARG A 207 -3.79 -2.22 20.80
CA ARG A 207 -3.86 -3.41 21.65
C ARG A 207 -3.25 -4.63 20.97
N GLU A 208 -3.60 -4.89 19.70
CA GLU A 208 -3.04 -5.99 18.92
C GLU A 208 -1.52 -5.91 18.79
N TYR A 209 -0.94 -4.70 18.67
CA TYR A 209 0.51 -4.53 18.60
C TYR A 209 1.22 -5.02 19.87
N PHE A 210 0.64 -4.80 21.06
CA PHE A 210 1.24 -5.22 22.34
C PHE A 210 0.85 -6.64 22.76
N TYR A 211 -0.35 -7.09 22.42
CA TYR A 211 -0.95 -8.31 22.98
C TYR A 211 -1.26 -9.39 21.94
N GLY A 212 -1.11 -9.11 20.64
CA GLY A 212 -1.50 -10.01 19.55
C GLY A 212 -3.01 -10.01 19.23
N SER A 213 -3.35 -10.76 18.18
CA SER A 213 -4.71 -11.01 17.64
C SER A 213 -5.56 -11.90 18.55
N SER A 214 -4.92 -12.90 19.16
CA SER A 214 -5.57 -13.90 20.02
C SER A 214 -5.44 -13.49 21.47
N PHE A 215 -6.57 -13.22 22.14
CA PHE A 215 -6.62 -13.15 23.60
C PHE A 215 -6.31 -14.54 24.19
N ILE A 216 -5.02 -14.89 24.33
CA ILE A 216 -4.64 -15.99 25.22
C ILE A 216 -4.81 -15.43 26.64
N HIS A 217 -5.90 -15.80 27.31
CA HIS A 217 -5.96 -15.75 28.76
C HIS A 217 -4.79 -16.60 29.28
N THR A 218 -3.66 -15.99 29.60
CA THR A 218 -2.76 -16.57 30.59
C THR A 218 -3.50 -16.50 31.91
N HIS A 219 -4.30 -17.53 32.20
CA HIS A 219 -4.61 -17.88 33.57
C HIS A 219 -3.28 -18.26 34.23
N LEU A 220 -2.54 -17.26 34.70
CA LEU A 220 -1.68 -17.43 35.86
C LEU A 220 -2.63 -17.61 37.04
N LYS A 221 -3.06 -18.86 37.24
CA LYS A 221 -3.43 -19.33 38.55
C LYS A 221 -2.11 -19.56 39.28
N ASP A 222 -1.83 -18.70 40.25
CA ASP A 222 -1.18 -19.06 41.50
C ASP A 222 -1.91 -18.31 42.63
#